data_AF-A0A5N6E3K5-F1
#
_entry.id   AF-A0A5N6E3K5-F1
#
_cell.length_a   1.000
_cell.length_b   1.000
_cell.length_c   1.000
_cell.angle_alpha   90.00
_cell.angle_beta   90.00
_cell.angle_gamma   90.00
#
_symmetry.space_group_name_H-M   'P 1'
#
loop_
_entity.id
_entity.type
_entity.pdbx_description
1 polymer ?
#
loop_
_entity_poly.entity_id
_entity_poly.type
_entity_poly.pdbx_seq_one_letter_code
_entity_poly.pdbx_strand_id
1 'polypeptide(L)'
;MDHPRKRAQPAASTNRVPTIRSNPVIKRSVSSATAGIHNQISLGSTDQAQEPNKQALNYSLQMKNALTELLNDVRAKGSDQGSRCLQNILMENEREVRENRRKSLNTRNAK
;
A
#
# COMPACT_ATOMS: atom_id res chain seq x y z
N MET A 1 -1.87 -33.63 66.29
CA MET A 1 -1.85 -33.68 64.82
C MET A 1 -3.03 -32.85 64.34
N ASP A 2 -2.87 -31.54 64.16
CA ASP A 2 -3.96 -30.68 63.69
C ASP A 2 -3.37 -29.60 62.78
N HIS A 3 -3.66 -29.71 61.47
CA HIS A 3 -3.25 -28.71 60.49
C HIS A 3 -4.46 -27.81 60.22
N PRO A 4 -4.33 -26.47 60.30
CA PRO A 4 -5.43 -25.58 59.97
C PRO A 4 -5.76 -25.68 58.48
N ARG A 5 -7.03 -25.96 58.18
CA ARG A 5 -7.56 -26.07 56.81
C ARG A 5 -7.32 -24.75 56.06
N LYS A 6 -6.63 -24.80 54.93
CA LYS A 6 -6.44 -23.64 54.05
C LYS A 6 -7.82 -23.19 53.52
N ARG A 7 -8.17 -21.93 53.76
CA ARG A 7 -9.36 -21.27 53.21
C ARG A 7 -9.32 -21.37 51.67
N ALA A 8 -10.40 -21.88 51.06
CA ALA A 8 -10.56 -21.86 49.62
C ALA A 8 -10.63 -20.40 49.14
N GLN A 9 -9.81 -20.07 48.14
CA GLN A 9 -9.85 -18.76 47.49
C GLN A 9 -11.13 -18.66 46.64
N PRO A 10 -11.83 -17.52 46.63
CA PRO A 10 -12.99 -17.33 45.75
C PRO A 10 -12.59 -17.54 44.28
N ALA A 11 -13.41 -18.28 43.53
CA ALA A 11 -13.20 -18.47 42.10
C ALA A 11 -13.26 -17.12 41.37
N ALA A 12 -12.35 -16.90 40.42
CA ALA A 12 -12.29 -15.68 39.63
C ALA A 12 -13.60 -15.51 38.82
N SER A 13 -14.37 -14.47 39.15
CA SER A 13 -15.61 -14.13 38.46
C SER A 13 -15.32 -13.59 37.06
N THR A 14 -15.85 -14.25 36.03
CA THR A 14 -15.78 -13.82 34.62
C THR A 14 -16.80 -12.74 34.25
N ASN A 15 -17.52 -12.16 35.21
CA ASN A 15 -18.59 -11.18 34.95
C ASN A 15 -18.07 -9.76 34.66
N ARG A 16 -16.75 -9.56 34.52
CA ARG A 16 -16.21 -8.26 34.12
C ARG A 16 -16.12 -8.21 32.59
N VAL A 17 -17.18 -7.72 31.97
CA VAL A 17 -17.16 -7.33 30.55
C VAL A 17 -16.09 -6.24 30.38
N PRO A 18 -15.18 -6.34 29.39
CA PRO A 18 -14.24 -5.28 29.09
C PRO A 18 -15.00 -3.99 28.80
N THR A 19 -14.85 -2.98 29.65
CA THR A 19 -15.36 -1.64 29.38
C THR A 19 -14.60 -1.08 28.19
N ILE A 20 -15.31 -0.84 27.08
CA ILE A 20 -14.76 -0.18 25.90
C ILE A 20 -14.40 1.25 26.32
N ARG A 21 -13.14 1.49 26.69
CA ARG A 21 -12.65 2.86 26.85
C ARG A 21 -12.63 3.44 25.43
N SER A 22 -13.43 4.48 25.22
CA SER A 22 -13.49 5.21 23.95
C SER A 22 -12.07 5.50 23.46
N ASN A 23 -11.79 5.17 22.20
CA ASN A 23 -10.50 5.46 21.58
C ASN A 23 -10.22 6.97 21.71
N PRO A 24 -9.06 7.39 22.26
CA PRO A 24 -8.71 8.80 22.22
C PRO A 24 -8.64 9.23 20.76
N VAL A 25 -9.29 10.36 20.45
CA VAL A 25 -9.24 10.94 19.11
C VAL A 25 -7.79 11.31 18.82
N ILE A 26 -7.11 10.49 18.00
CA ILE A 26 -5.75 10.77 17.53
C ILE A 26 -5.84 11.97 16.58
N LYS A 27 -5.61 13.18 17.11
CA LYS A 27 -5.42 14.38 16.30
C LYS A 27 -4.02 14.29 15.67
N ARG A 28 -3.94 13.88 14.41
CA ARG A 28 -2.71 14.02 13.62
C ARG A 28 -2.66 15.46 13.09
N SER A 29 -1.61 16.20 13.45
CA SER A 29 -1.34 17.50 12.81
C SER A 29 -0.96 17.25 11.36
N VAL A 30 -1.70 17.85 10.44
CA VAL A 30 -1.42 17.79 9.00
C VAL A 30 -0.71 19.08 8.63
N SER A 31 0.60 19.01 8.42
CA SER A 31 1.37 20.13 7.88
C SER A 31 1.30 20.08 6.36
N SER A 32 0.26 20.69 5.78
CA SER A 32 0.24 20.98 4.35
C SER A 32 0.95 22.31 4.14
N ALA A 33 2.21 22.30 3.70
CA ALA A 33 2.78 23.47 3.08
C ALA A 33 2.09 23.66 1.73
N THR A 34 0.96 24.37 1.72
CA THR A 34 0.32 24.80 0.49
C THR A 34 1.18 25.93 -0.08
N ALA A 35 2.18 25.59 -0.89
CA ALA A 35 2.59 26.52 -1.93
C ALA A 35 1.33 26.73 -2.80
N GLY A 36 0.75 27.92 -2.68
CA GLY A 36 -0.65 28.16 -3.02
C GLY A 36 -1.00 27.78 -4.46
N ILE A 37 -2.24 27.35 -4.64
CA ILE A 37 -3.12 27.91 -5.67
C ILE A 37 -4.53 27.91 -5.07
N HIS A 38 -4.97 29.12 -4.80
CA HIS A 38 -6.34 29.51 -4.56
C HIS A 38 -7.16 29.16 -5.80
N ASN A 39 -7.96 28.10 -5.74
CA ASN A 39 -8.98 27.82 -6.75
C ASN A 39 -10.13 28.82 -6.56
N GLN A 40 -9.91 30.08 -6.94
CA GLN A 40 -10.99 30.89 -7.44
C GLN A 40 -11.05 30.71 -8.94
N ILE A 41 -12.21 30.22 -9.35
CA ILE A 41 -12.69 30.14 -10.72
C ILE A 41 -12.43 31.48 -11.39
N SER A 42 -11.42 31.55 -12.24
CA SER A 42 -11.25 32.63 -13.19
C SER A 42 -10.68 32.04 -14.47
N LEU A 43 -11.50 32.09 -15.51
CA LEU A 43 -11.12 31.92 -16.90
C LEU A 43 -9.89 32.80 -17.16
N GLY A 44 -8.72 32.18 -17.32
CA GLY A 44 -7.48 32.90 -17.53
C GLY A 44 -6.42 31.95 -18.07
N SER A 45 -6.44 31.74 -19.38
CA SER A 45 -5.38 31.10 -20.14
C SER A 45 -4.03 31.69 -19.73
N THR A 46 -3.31 30.95 -18.91
CA THR A 46 -1.87 31.13 -18.74
C THR A 46 -1.24 29.84 -19.21
N ASP A 47 -0.94 29.81 -20.50
CA ASP A 47 0.08 28.95 -21.10
C ASP A 47 1.43 29.31 -20.46
N GLN A 48 1.62 28.87 -19.23
CA GLN A 48 2.94 28.60 -18.70
C GLN A 48 3.22 27.16 -19.12
N ALA A 49 3.92 26.98 -20.23
CA ALA A 49 4.48 25.70 -20.61
C ALA A 49 5.44 25.27 -19.49
N GLN A 50 4.91 24.55 -18.51
CA GLN A 50 5.69 23.96 -17.45
C GLN A 50 6.61 22.95 -18.12
N GLU A 51 7.91 23.26 -18.16
CA GLU A 51 8.94 22.35 -18.68
C GLU A 51 8.69 20.96 -18.11
N PRO A 52 8.38 19.98 -18.96
CA PRO A 52 7.92 18.69 -18.48
C PRO A 52 9.07 18.04 -17.72
N ASN A 53 8.79 17.64 -16.48
CA ASN A 53 9.77 16.99 -15.62
C ASN A 53 10.40 15.80 -16.40
N LYS A 54 11.68 15.93 -16.76
CA LYS A 54 12.40 14.95 -17.59
C LYS A 54 12.34 13.53 -17.00
N GLN A 55 12.31 13.42 -15.67
CA GLN A 55 12.16 12.15 -14.97
C GLN A 55 10.74 11.58 -15.12
N ALA A 56 9.71 12.42 -15.03
CA ALA A 56 8.32 12.01 -15.24
C ALA A 56 8.07 11.57 -16.69
N LEU A 57 8.68 12.27 -17.67
CA LEU A 57 8.63 11.87 -19.07
C LEU A 57 9.31 10.52 -19.31
N ASN A 58 10.51 10.34 -18.75
CA ASN A 58 11.23 9.07 -18.88
C ASN A 58 10.45 7.91 -18.24
N TYR A 59 9.89 8.12 -17.04
CA TYR A 59 9.01 7.14 -16.40
C TYR A 59 7.77 6.81 -17.25
N SER A 60 7.12 7.83 -17.80
CA SER A 60 5.96 7.65 -18.70
C SER A 60 6.33 6.84 -19.94
N LEU A 61 7.50 7.11 -20.53
CA LEU A 61 8.00 6.34 -21.67
C LEU A 61 8.29 4.89 -21.30
N GLN A 62 8.96 4.64 -20.17
CA GLN A 62 9.22 3.29 -19.68
C GLN A 62 7.92 2.51 -19.45
N MET A 63 6.92 3.15 -18.83
CA MET A 63 5.61 2.55 -18.59
C MET A 63 4.90 2.21 -19.91
N LYS A 64 4.94 3.12 -20.90
CA LYS A 64 4.39 2.86 -22.24
C LYS A 64 5.08 1.69 -22.92
N ASN A 65 6.41 1.62 -22.84
CA ASN A 65 7.18 0.53 -23.45
C ASN A 65 6.83 -0.82 -22.80
N ALA A 66 6.83 -0.90 -21.47
CA ALA A 66 6.47 -2.13 -20.76
C ALA A 66 5.04 -2.61 -21.09
N LEU A 67 4.07 -1.68 -21.15
CA LEU A 67 2.70 -2.01 -21.56
C LEU A 67 2.63 -2.48 -23.02
N THR A 68 3.41 -1.87 -23.90
CA THR A 68 3.47 -2.23 -25.31
C THR A 68 4.08 -3.62 -25.51
N GLU A 69 5.15 -3.94 -24.79
CA GLU A 69 5.76 -5.27 -24.78
C GLU A 69 4.77 -6.33 -24.29
N LEU A 70 4.04 -6.03 -23.21
CA LEU A 70 3.05 -6.94 -22.64
C LEU A 70 1.89 -7.24 -23.60
N LEU A 71 1.38 -6.22 -24.30
CA LEU A 71 0.30 -6.37 -25.28
C LEU A 71 0.75 -6.99 -26.60
N ASN A 72 2.04 -6.88 -26.92
CA ASN A 72 2.63 -7.50 -28.10
C ASN A 72 3.26 -8.86 -27.80
N ASP A 73 3.15 -9.38 -26.57
CA ASP A 73 3.62 -10.72 -26.25
C ASP A 73 2.94 -11.72 -27.21
N VAL A 74 3.77 -12.45 -27.95
CA VAL A 74 3.35 -13.43 -28.95
C VAL A 74 2.43 -14.49 -28.32
N ARG A 75 2.64 -14.79 -27.03
CA ARG A 75 1.80 -15.72 -26.25
C ARG A 75 0.38 -15.20 -26.04
N ALA A 76 0.19 -13.89 -26.02
CA ALA A 76 -1.11 -13.24 -25.85
C ALA A 76 -1.84 -12.99 -27.17
N LYS A 77 -1.12 -12.74 -28.28
CA LYS A 77 -1.72 -12.36 -29.58
C LYS A 77 -2.22 -13.50 -30.46
N GLY A 78 -1.81 -14.75 -30.21
CA GLY A 78 -2.12 -15.89 -31.10
C GLY A 78 -2.92 -17.04 -30.48
N SER A 79 -3.40 -16.87 -29.25
CA SER A 79 -4.05 -17.95 -28.47
C SER A 79 -5.45 -17.55 -28.04
N ASP A 80 -6.40 -18.48 -28.13
CA ASP A 80 -7.75 -18.34 -27.54
C ASP A 80 -7.71 -18.08 -26.03
N GLN A 81 -6.55 -18.29 -25.40
CA GLN A 81 -6.28 -18.01 -23.99
C GLN A 81 -5.45 -16.75 -23.75
N GLY A 82 -5.35 -15.83 -24.72
CA GLY A 82 -4.53 -14.62 -24.61
C GLY A 82 -4.80 -13.81 -23.34
N SER A 83 -6.07 -13.67 -22.93
CA SER A 83 -6.44 -13.00 -21.68
C SER A 83 -5.93 -13.72 -20.42
N ARG A 84 -5.94 -15.06 -20.43
CA ARG A 84 -5.41 -15.87 -19.31
C ARG A 84 -3.88 -15.83 -19.27
N CYS A 85 -3.22 -15.79 -20.43
CA CYS A 85 -1.78 -15.57 -20.52
C CYS A 85 -1.39 -14.21 -19.91
N LEU A 86 -2.07 -13.13 -20.31
CA LEU A 86 -1.85 -11.79 -19.76
C LEU A 86 -2.08 -11.75 -18.24
N GLN A 87 -3.16 -12.37 -17.76
CA GLN A 87 -3.45 -12.49 -16.34
C GLN A 87 -2.32 -13.19 -15.57
N ASN A 88 -1.80 -14.30 -16.11
CA ASN A 88 -0.70 -15.03 -15.48
C ASN A 88 0.58 -14.19 -15.39
N ILE A 89 0.93 -13.47 -16.45
CA ILE A 89 2.10 -12.57 -16.46
C ILE A 89 1.93 -11.48 -15.39
N LEU A 90 0.75 -10.88 -15.29
CA LEU A 90 0.48 -9.85 -14.28
C LEU A 90 0.58 -10.40 -12.83
N MET A 91 0.10 -11.61 -12.59
CA MET A 91 0.23 -12.26 -11.29
C MET A 91 1.68 -12.60 -10.94
N GLU A 92 2.47 -13.03 -11.93
CA GLU A 92 3.90 -13.31 -11.76
C GLU A 92 4.68 -12.05 -11.39
N ASN A 93 4.46 -10.96 -12.12
CA ASN A 93 5.06 -9.65 -11.80
C ASN A 93 4.71 -9.19 -10.37
N GLU A 94 3.45 -9.35 -9.96
CA GLU A 94 3.02 -8.99 -8.60
C GLU A 94 3.73 -9.85 -7.52
N ARG A 95 3.93 -11.14 -7.80
CA ARG A 95 4.67 -12.05 -6.91
C ARG A 95 6.12 -11.63 -6.79
N GLU A 96 6.76 -11.31 -7.90
CA GLU A 96 8.16 -10.86 -7.94
C GLU A 96 8.34 -9.56 -7.17
N VAL A 97 7.47 -8.58 -7.34
CA VAL A 97 7.50 -7.32 -6.57
C VAL A 97 7.39 -7.58 -5.07
N ARG A 98 6.48 -8.48 -4.64
CA ARG A 98 6.37 -8.88 -3.23
C ARG A 98 7.63 -9.57 -2.73
N GLU A 99 8.23 -10.43 -3.53
CA GLU A 99 9.47 -11.12 -3.18
C GLU A 99 10.65 -10.16 -3.05
N ASN A 100 10.83 -9.25 -4.01
CA ASN A 100 11.86 -8.23 -3.97
C ASN A 100 11.70 -7.32 -2.74
N ARG A 101 10.46 -6.99 -2.37
CA ARG A 101 10.17 -6.28 -1.10
C ARG A 101 10.59 -7.09 0.12
N ARG A 102 10.28 -8.39 0.18
CA ARG A 102 10.70 -9.27 1.30
C ARG A 102 12.23 -9.35 1.38
N LYS A 103 12.93 -9.54 0.25
CA LYS A 103 14.40 -9.57 0.17
C LYS A 103 15.01 -8.26 0.68
N SER A 104 14.50 -7.12 0.23
CA SER A 104 14.94 -5.79 0.66
C SER A 104 14.77 -5.53 2.16
N LEU A 105 13.69 -6.06 2.77
CA LEU A 105 13.48 -5.93 4.22
C LEU A 105 14.39 -6.86 5.02
N ASN A 106 14.62 -8.09 4.54
CA ASN A 106 15.48 -9.05 5.23
C ASN A 106 16.95 -8.61 5.25
N THR A 107 17.44 -7.95 4.19
CA THR A 107 18.80 -7.41 4.17
C THR A 107 19.01 -6.22 5.11
N ARG A 108 17.94 -5.48 5.45
CA ARG A 108 18.01 -4.35 6.39
C ARG A 108 18.11 -4.78 7.86
N ASN A 109 17.60 -5.97 8.20
CA ASN A 109 17.60 -6.50 9.57
C ASN A 109 18.82 -7.39 9.89
N ALA A 110 19.71 -7.61 8.92
CA ALA A 110 20.90 -8.45 9.06
C ALA A 110 22.15 -7.66 9.52
N LYS A 111 21.97 -6.58 10.28
CA LYS A 111 23.04 -5.67 10.70
C LYS A 111 23.01 -5.43 12.20
#